data_AF-M0MJP4-F1
#
_entry.id   AF-M0MJP4-F1
#
_cell.length_a   1.000
_cell.length_b   1.000
_cell.length_c   1.000
_cell.angle_alpha   90.00
_cell.angle_beta   90.00
_cell.angle_gamma   90.00
#
_symmetry.space_group_name_H-M   'P 1'
#
loop_
_entity.id
_entity.type
_entity.pdbx_description
1 polymer ?
#
loop_
_entity_poly.entity_id
_entity_poly.type
_entity_poly.pdbx_seq_one_letter_code
_entity_poly.pdbx_strand_id
1 'polypeptide(L)'
;MVGVAAIICYGSLVAVPDTVVDDVQPDLIAIHHWRHLVAYFTLACSVAYATDHWELPRWKGVLLTVGIAASYGIGIEFGQALVPHRSDFLLTDVTINAVGASGVVLWYAVRPYVRLQPVSAFVGNSSSG
;
A
#
# COMPACT_ATOMS: atom_id res chain seq x y z
N MET A 1 -0.23 4.80 -7.92
CA MET A 1 -1.19 3.79 -7.40
C MET A 1 -1.25 2.55 -8.28
N VAL A 2 -1.63 2.63 -9.57
CA VAL A 2 -1.80 1.45 -10.45
C VAL A 2 -0.55 0.56 -10.52
N GLY A 3 0.65 1.14 -10.67
CA GLY A 3 1.89 0.36 -10.68
C GLY A 3 2.17 -0.39 -9.37
N VAL A 4 1.91 0.23 -8.22
CA VAL A 4 2.06 -0.41 -6.90
C VAL A 4 1.08 -1.57 -6.76
N ALA A 5 -0.19 -1.37 -7.14
CA ALA A 5 -1.17 -2.44 -7.15
C ALA A 5 -0.78 -3.58 -8.11
N ALA A 6 -0.25 -3.28 -9.30
CA ALA A 6 0.20 -4.31 -10.23
C ALA A 6 1.36 -5.16 -9.65
N ILE A 7 2.32 -4.52 -8.96
CA ILE A 7 3.43 -5.21 -8.29
C ILE A 7 2.93 -6.12 -7.18
N ILE A 8 2.01 -5.63 -6.34
CA ILE A 8 1.41 -6.43 -5.25
C ILE A 8 0.65 -7.63 -5.84
N CYS A 9 -0.14 -7.41 -6.88
CA CYS A 9 -0.88 -8.48 -7.57
C CYS A 9 0.07 -9.57 -8.10
N TYR A 10 1.09 -9.16 -8.84
CA TYR A 10 2.07 -10.07 -9.43
C TYR A 10 2.84 -10.85 -8.35
N GLY A 11 3.32 -10.17 -7.31
CA GLY A 11 4.01 -10.81 -6.18
C GLY A 11 3.11 -11.74 -5.36
N SER A 12 1.81 -11.45 -5.31
CA SER A 12 0.82 -12.25 -4.57
C SER A 12 0.37 -13.49 -5.35
N LEU A 13 0.34 -13.43 -6.68
CA LEU A 13 -0.22 -14.50 -7.53
C LEU A 13 0.84 -15.31 -8.29
N VAL A 14 1.94 -14.69 -8.73
CA VAL A 14 2.84 -15.29 -9.73
C VAL A 14 4.19 -15.69 -9.13
N ALA A 15 4.86 -14.81 -8.38
CA ALA A 15 6.22 -15.08 -7.91
C ALA A 15 6.46 -14.53 -6.50
N VAL A 16 7.13 -15.32 -5.66
CA VAL A 16 7.75 -14.85 -4.40
C VAL A 16 9.25 -14.75 -4.66
N PRO A 17 9.75 -13.69 -5.31
CA PRO A 17 11.18 -13.42 -5.25
C PRO A 17 11.51 -13.02 -3.80
N ASP A 18 12.69 -13.42 -3.33
CA ASP A 18 13.26 -12.83 -2.12
C ASP A 18 13.48 -11.34 -2.38
N THR A 19 13.00 -10.51 -1.47
CA THR A 19 13.03 -9.05 -1.60
C THR A 19 13.70 -8.41 -0.39
N VAL A 20 14.12 -7.16 -0.53
CA VAL A 20 14.63 -6.34 0.59
C VAL A 20 13.64 -6.27 1.76
N VAL A 21 12.34 -6.48 1.51
CA VAL A 21 11.31 -6.56 2.56
C VAL A 21 11.56 -7.74 3.49
N ASP A 22 12.13 -8.83 2.98
CA ASP A 22 12.39 -10.05 3.74
C ASP A 22 13.62 -9.88 4.65
N ASP A 23 14.62 -9.11 4.20
CA ASP A 23 15.83 -8.81 4.99
C ASP A 23 15.57 -7.90 6.20
N VAL A 24 14.52 -7.07 6.15
CA VAL A 24 14.16 -6.12 7.21
C VAL A 24 13.03 -6.61 8.11
N GLN A 25 12.66 -7.89 7.98
CA GLN A 25 11.60 -8.50 8.77
C GLN A 25 11.95 -8.48 10.27
N PRO A 26 11.03 -8.05 11.16
CA PRO A 26 11.18 -8.24 12.59
C PRO A 26 10.99 -9.72 12.97
N ASP A 27 11.86 -10.27 13.82
CA ASP A 27 11.79 -11.67 14.29
C ASP A 27 10.43 -12.07 14.92
N LEU A 28 9.66 -11.09 15.39
CA LEU A 28 8.38 -11.26 16.06
C LEU A 28 7.19 -11.49 15.11
N ILE A 29 7.32 -11.18 13.82
CA ILE A 29 6.22 -11.21 12.85
C ILE A 29 6.57 -12.22 11.77
N ALA A 30 5.68 -13.17 11.44
CA ALA A 30 5.93 -14.11 10.36
C ALA A 30 6.07 -13.40 9.00
N ILE A 31 6.96 -13.91 8.13
CA ILE A 31 7.37 -13.20 6.91
C ILE A 31 6.21 -12.87 5.97
N HIS A 32 5.24 -13.76 5.86
CA HIS A 32 4.03 -13.52 5.06
C HIS A 32 3.26 -12.31 5.61
N HIS A 33 2.97 -12.27 6.92
CA HIS A 33 2.30 -11.11 7.53
C HIS A 33 3.09 -9.81 7.38
N TRP A 34 4.43 -9.86 7.48
CA TRP A 34 5.27 -8.68 7.28
C TRP A 34 5.15 -8.11 5.86
N ARG A 35 5.22 -8.98 4.83
CA ARG A 35 5.03 -8.58 3.43
C ARG A 35 3.66 -7.98 3.19
N HIS A 36 2.61 -8.58 3.76
CA HIS A 36 1.25 -8.03 3.71
C HIS A 36 1.17 -6.66 4.37
N LEU A 37 1.72 -6.48 5.56
CA LEU A 37 1.71 -5.20 6.26
C LEU A 37 2.37 -4.08 5.42
N VAL A 38 3.58 -4.32 4.92
CA VAL A 38 4.35 -3.33 4.14
C VAL A 38 3.68 -3.02 2.80
N ALA A 39 3.18 -4.05 2.10
CA ALA A 39 2.50 -3.89 0.82
C ALA A 39 1.25 -3.00 0.95
N TYR A 40 0.39 -3.29 1.93
CA TYR A 40 -0.86 -2.57 2.10
C TYR A 40 -0.68 -1.19 2.70
N PHE A 41 0.34 -0.98 3.52
CA PHE A 41 0.78 0.36 3.91
C PHE A 41 1.19 1.21 2.71
N THR A 42 2.01 0.65 1.82
CA THR A 42 2.49 1.33 0.60
C THR A 42 1.34 1.62 -0.36
N LEU A 43 0.42 0.67 -0.53
CA LEU A 43 -0.78 0.85 -1.33
C LEU A 43 -1.67 1.96 -0.76
N ALA A 44 -1.89 1.96 0.55
CA ALA A 44 -2.68 2.98 1.23
C ALA A 44 -2.04 4.38 1.06
N CYS A 45 -0.74 4.52 1.29
CA CYS A 45 -0.03 5.79 1.04
C CYS A 45 -0.16 6.23 -0.44
N SER A 46 -0.07 5.29 -1.38
CA SER A 46 -0.22 5.59 -2.81
C SER A 46 -1.62 6.06 -3.19
N VAL A 47 -2.67 5.49 -2.57
CA VAL A 47 -4.07 5.89 -2.75
C VAL A 47 -4.31 7.25 -2.10
N ALA A 48 -3.80 7.47 -0.88
CA ALA A 48 -3.92 8.75 -0.20
C ALA A 48 -3.21 9.87 -0.95
N TYR A 49 -2.04 9.59 -1.55
CA TYR A 49 -1.36 10.53 -2.43
C TYR A 49 -2.17 10.82 -3.70
N ALA A 50 -2.75 9.79 -4.32
CA ALA A 50 -3.54 9.95 -5.54
C ALA A 50 -4.85 10.73 -5.31
N THR A 51 -5.51 10.53 -4.16
CA THR A 51 -6.79 11.17 -3.82
C THR A 51 -6.62 12.51 -3.09
N ASP A 52 -5.38 12.95 -2.89
CA ASP A 52 -5.09 14.14 -2.12
C ASP A 52 -5.68 15.44 -2.70
N HIS A 53 -5.83 15.50 -4.03
CA HIS A 53 -6.43 16.65 -4.71
C HIS A 53 -7.96 16.75 -4.55
N TRP A 54 -8.61 15.79 -3.87
CA TRP A 54 -10.08 15.75 -3.74
C TRP A 54 -10.63 16.62 -2.60
N GLU A 55 -9.79 17.41 -1.93
CA GLU A 55 -10.16 18.31 -0.82
C GLU A 55 -11.06 17.65 0.25
N LEU A 56 -10.87 16.35 0.48
CA LEU A 56 -11.69 15.58 1.40
C LEU A 56 -11.34 15.87 2.87
N PRO A 57 -12.34 15.85 3.78
CA PRO A 57 -12.08 15.78 5.21
C PRO A 57 -11.16 14.60 5.55
N ARG A 58 -10.17 14.81 6.44
CA ARG A 58 -9.12 13.81 6.75
C ARG A 58 -9.67 12.42 7.07
N TRP A 59 -10.72 12.35 7.89
CA TRP A 59 -11.34 11.08 8.27
C TRP A 59 -11.97 10.34 7.08
N LYS A 60 -12.57 11.07 6.12
CA LYS A 60 -13.10 10.48 4.87
C LYS A 60 -11.97 9.96 3.99
N GLY A 61 -10.86 10.71 3.90
CA GLY A 61 -9.67 10.27 3.17
C GLY A 61 -9.06 8.98 3.73
N VAL A 62 -8.95 8.88 5.06
CA VAL A 62 -8.52 7.66 5.74
C VAL A 62 -9.47 6.50 5.45
N LEU A 63 -10.78 6.67 5.67
CA LEU A 63 -11.77 5.61 5.42
C LEU A 63 -11.78 5.15 3.96
N LEU A 64 -11.74 6.09 3.02
CA LEU A 64 -11.68 5.79 1.59
C LEU A 64 -10.44 4.96 1.27
N THR A 65 -9.28 5.39 1.76
CA THR A 65 -8.00 4.75 1.49
C THR A 65 -7.93 3.35 2.08
N VAL A 66 -8.29 3.20 3.37
CA VAL A 66 -8.33 1.91 4.05
C VAL A 66 -9.36 1.00 3.39
N GLY A 67 -10.54 1.53 3.03
CA GLY A 67 -11.57 0.79 2.33
C GLY A 67 -11.12 0.25 0.97
N ILE A 68 -10.44 1.08 0.17
CA ILE A 68 -9.88 0.66 -1.13
C ILE A 68 -8.81 -0.42 -0.93
N ALA A 69 -7.88 -0.22 0.00
CA ALA A 69 -6.81 -1.17 0.28
C ALA A 69 -7.35 -2.51 0.80
N ALA A 70 -8.31 -2.48 1.73
CA ALA A 70 -8.96 -3.69 2.25
C ALA A 70 -9.74 -4.44 1.17
N SER A 71 -10.53 -3.73 0.35
CA SER A 71 -11.27 -4.34 -0.77
C SER A 71 -10.33 -4.99 -1.78
N TYR A 72 -9.21 -4.32 -2.07
CA TYR A 72 -8.17 -4.87 -2.93
C TYR A 72 -7.58 -6.16 -2.35
N GLY A 73 -7.32 -6.21 -1.04
CA GLY A 73 -6.74 -7.40 -0.41
C GLY A 73 -7.67 -8.59 -0.30
N ILE A 74 -8.95 -8.34 -0.04
CA ILE A 74 -9.99 -9.36 -0.16
C ILE A 74 -9.96 -9.94 -1.59
N GLY A 75 -9.87 -9.10 -2.62
CA GLY A 75 -9.77 -9.54 -4.01
C GLY A 75 -8.54 -10.40 -4.30
N ILE A 76 -7.38 -10.04 -3.72
CA ILE A 76 -6.14 -10.82 -3.86
C ILE A 76 -6.27 -12.19 -3.19
N GLU A 77 -6.82 -12.27 -1.98
CA GLU A 77 -7.03 -13.53 -1.28
C GLU A 77 -8.03 -14.44 -2.02
N PHE A 78 -9.11 -13.87 -2.57
CA PHE A 78 -9.99 -14.60 -3.47
C PHE A 78 -9.25 -15.12 -4.71
N GLY A 79 -8.36 -14.32 -5.29
CA GLY A 79 -7.51 -14.73 -6.40
C GLY A 79 -6.58 -15.88 -6.03
N GLN A 80 -6.00 -15.85 -4.83
CA GLN A 80 -5.14 -16.92 -4.32
C GLN A 80 -5.90 -18.22 -4.08
N ALA A 81 -7.15 -18.15 -3.59
CA ALA A 81 -8.01 -19.32 -3.43
C ALA A 81 -8.33 -20.03 -4.76
N LEU A 82 -8.24 -19.33 -5.88
CA LEU A 82 -8.41 -19.90 -7.22
C LEU A 82 -7.12 -20.51 -7.80
N VAL A 83 -5.96 -20.28 -7.18
CA VAL A 83 -4.66 -20.80 -7.65
C VAL A 83 -4.39 -22.16 -6.97
N PRO A 84 -4.31 -23.27 -7.73
CA PRO A 84 -3.99 -24.57 -7.17
C PRO A 84 -2.62 -24.53 -6.48
N HIS A 85 -2.51 -25.03 -5.24
CA HIS A 85 -1.31 -25.05 -4.38
C HIS A 85 -0.94 -23.71 -3.68
N ARG A 86 -1.83 -22.73 -3.65
CA ARG A 86 -1.70 -21.54 -2.76
C ARG A 86 -2.67 -21.66 -1.58
N SER A 87 -2.28 -21.04 -0.46
CA SER A 87 -2.95 -21.11 0.85
C SER A 87 -4.47 -20.80 0.81
N ASP A 88 -5.20 -21.38 1.76
CA ASP A 88 -6.62 -21.08 1.97
C ASP A 88 -6.86 -19.60 2.31
N PHE A 89 -8.08 -19.10 2.09
CA PHE A 89 -8.49 -17.77 2.50
C PHE A 89 -8.35 -17.62 4.03
N LEU A 90 -7.39 -16.81 4.48
CA LEU A 90 -7.12 -16.59 5.90
C LEU A 90 -7.65 -15.22 6.34
N LEU A 91 -8.61 -15.23 7.25
CA LEU A 91 -9.13 -13.99 7.87
C LEU A 91 -8.03 -13.16 8.56
N THR A 92 -6.94 -13.83 8.96
CA THR A 92 -5.74 -13.20 9.50
C THR A 92 -5.06 -12.28 8.48
N ASP A 93 -5.00 -12.67 7.20
CA ASP A 93 -4.35 -11.87 6.15
C ASP A 93 -5.16 -10.60 5.88
N VAL A 94 -6.49 -10.68 5.81
CA VAL A 94 -7.38 -9.50 5.71
C VAL A 94 -7.12 -8.53 6.85
N THR A 95 -6.96 -9.05 8.07
CA THR A 95 -6.72 -8.24 9.26
C THR A 95 -5.38 -7.54 9.19
N ILE A 96 -4.32 -8.25 8.79
CA ILE A 96 -2.98 -7.67 8.64
C ILE A 96 -2.94 -6.64 7.50
N ASN A 97 -3.63 -6.90 6.40
CA ASN A 97 -3.81 -5.96 5.30
C ASN A 97 -4.47 -4.65 5.78
N ALA A 98 -5.54 -4.77 6.58
CA ALA A 98 -6.24 -3.63 7.16
C ALA A 98 -5.36 -2.85 8.15
N VAL A 99 -4.59 -3.56 8.98
CA VAL A 99 -3.63 -2.94 9.91
C VAL A 99 -2.55 -2.19 9.13
N GLY A 100 -1.94 -2.79 8.11
CA GLY A 100 -0.98 -2.13 7.24
C GLY A 100 -1.56 -0.88 6.58
N ALA A 101 -2.77 -1.00 6.02
CA ALA A 101 -3.48 0.13 5.40
C ALA A 101 -3.80 1.25 6.40
N SER A 102 -4.14 0.92 7.65
CA SER A 102 -4.44 1.91 8.69
C SER A 102 -3.25 2.82 9.03
N GLY A 103 -2.03 2.38 8.72
CA GLY A 103 -0.83 3.22 8.85
C GLY A 103 -0.90 4.51 8.01
N VAL A 104 -1.81 4.61 7.04
CA VAL A 104 -2.07 5.86 6.30
C VAL A 104 -2.51 7.03 7.20
N VAL A 105 -2.97 6.76 8.43
CA VAL A 105 -3.19 7.79 9.45
C VAL A 105 -1.92 8.60 9.69
N LEU A 106 -0.74 7.97 9.66
CA LEU A 106 0.55 8.66 9.78
C LEU A 106 0.77 9.63 8.62
N TRP A 107 0.43 9.24 7.39
CA TRP A 107 0.49 10.13 6.23
C TRP A 107 -0.41 11.34 6.43
N TYR A 108 -1.68 11.14 6.81
CA TYR A 108 -2.61 12.26 7.05
C TYR A 108 -2.22 13.13 8.26
N ALA A 109 -1.48 12.60 9.22
CA ALA A 109 -0.92 13.35 10.34
C ALA A 109 0.25 14.24 9.91
N VAL A 110 1.15 13.71 9.07
CA VAL A 110 2.33 14.43 8.58
C VAL A 110 1.96 15.42 7.47
N ARG A 111 0.97 15.09 6.64
CA ARG A 111 0.59 15.83 5.43
C ARG A 111 0.46 17.35 5.59
N PRO A 112 -0.14 17.90 6.66
CA PRO A 112 -0.28 19.35 6.84
C PRO A 112 1.06 20.09 7.01
N TYR A 113 2.11 19.36 7.37
CA TYR A 113 3.45 19.89 7.59
C TYR A 113 4.34 19.83 6.35
N VAL A 114 3.85 19.24 5.25
CA VAL A 114 4.63 19.03 4.01
C VAL A 114 3.96 19.75 2.84
N ARG A 115 4.76 20.46 2.04
CA ARG A 115 4.32 21.03 0.76
C ARG A 115 4.81 20.16 -0.38
N LEU A 116 3.87 19.60 -1.15
CA LEU A 116 4.18 18.91 -2.40
C LEU A 116 4.35 19.95 -3.50
N GLN A 117 5.49 19.90 -4.19
CA GLN A 117 5.74 20.73 -5.38
C GLN A 117 5.88 19.84 -6.61
N PRO A 118 5.37 20.28 -7.77
CA PRO A 118 5.54 19.53 -9.01
C PRO A 118 7.01 19.51 -9.42
N VAL A 119 7.50 18.37 -9.89
CA VAL A 119 8.90 18.20 -10.33
C VAL A 119 9.27 19.17 -11.46
N SER A 120 8.30 19.61 -12.27
CA SER A 120 8.51 20.62 -13.32
C SER A 120 8.98 21.98 -12.77
N ALA A 121 8.64 22.33 -11.53
CA ALA A 121 9.12 23.54 -10.88
C ALA A 121 10.65 23.51 -10.64
N PHE A 122 11.22 22.32 -10.47
CA PHE A 122 12.66 22.13 -10.27
C PHE A 122 13.43 22.03 -11.59
N VAL A 123 12.86 21.37 -12.60
CA VAL A 123 13.50 21.20 -13.92
C VAL A 123 13.51 22.50 -14.72
N GLY A 124 12.44 23.30 -14.67
CA GLY A 124 12.37 24.58 -15.39
C GLY A 124 13.40 25.62 -14.92
N ASN A 125 13.84 25.53 -13.66
CA ASN A 125 14.84 26.42 -13.07
C ASN A 125 16.29 26.03 -13.46
N SER A 126 16.50 24.84 -14.02
CA SER A 126 17.83 24.31 -14.38
C SER A 126 18.22 24.63 -15.83
N SER A 127 17.26 25.03 -16.66
CA SER A 127 17.45 25.37 -18.08
C SER A 127 17.70 26.87 -18.34
N SER A 128 17.90 27.67 -17.28
CA SER A 128 18.13 29.12 -17.36
C SER A 128 19.47 29.56 -16.77
N GLY A 129 20.41 28.63 -16.58
CA GLY A 129 21.78 28.89 -16.10
C GLY A 129 22.81 28.78 -17.22
#